data_AF-A0A9P1HNT9-F1
#
_entry.id   AF-A0A9P1HNT9-F1
#
_cell.length_a   1.000
_cell.length_b   1.000
_cell.length_c   1.000
_cell.angle_alpha   90.00
_cell.angle_beta   90.00
_cell.angle_gamma   90.00
#
_symmetry.space_group_name_H-M   'P 1'
#
loop_
_entity.id
_entity.type
_entity.pdbx_description
1 polymer ?
#
loop_
_entity_poly.entity_id
_entity_poly.type
_entity_poly.pdbx_seq_one_letter_code
_entity_poly.pdbx_strand_id
1 'polypeptide(L)'
;MMGLLSTIRGNKKDFILGATDAGPIGAKNKKMVIQEWPRLLEQHPELFRNVWIQSATRSNSIKKAFGISDDENPVDNPTFINLSKTIQAFFYKLIITYQLDDDLVTTACERLGSRHVDFISRGFHSTFWDIFLVCMAETIDTTLSAYIRDEARKAELLLSWQRVINAIIHHMRNGYSEQRKAQLQKQQEKA
;
A
#
# COMPACT_ATOMS: atom_id res chain seq x y z
N MET A 1 -23.31 -29.72 -17.59
CA MET A 1 -22.24 -29.83 -16.58
C MET A 1 -22.09 -28.48 -15.92
N MET A 2 -22.56 -28.37 -14.67
CA MET A 2 -22.46 -27.21 -13.78
C MET A 2 -21.74 -27.69 -12.52
N GLY A 3 -20.72 -26.96 -12.07
CA GLY A 3 -20.01 -27.18 -10.81
C GLY A 3 -18.81 -26.24 -10.75
N LEU A 4 -18.41 -25.62 -9.64
CA LEU A 4 -18.84 -25.68 -8.25
C LEU A 4 -18.38 -24.33 -7.64
N LEU A 5 -19.28 -23.36 -7.49
CA LEU A 5 -19.05 -22.16 -6.67
C LEU A 5 -20.12 -22.10 -5.58
N SER A 6 -20.20 -23.19 -4.82
CA SER A 6 -21.03 -23.25 -3.62
C SER A 6 -20.18 -22.97 -2.39
N THR A 7 -20.48 -21.84 -1.77
CA THR A 7 -20.57 -21.68 -0.30
C THR A 7 -19.27 -21.75 0.50
N ILE A 8 -18.66 -20.58 0.69
CA ILE A 8 -18.04 -20.23 1.97
C ILE A 8 -18.74 -18.97 2.49
N ARG A 9 -19.84 -19.21 3.20
CA ARG A 9 -20.55 -18.24 4.04
C ARG A 9 -20.13 -18.54 5.47
N GLY A 10 -19.17 -17.78 5.98
CA GLY A 10 -18.82 -17.73 7.40
C GLY A 10 -18.74 -16.26 7.80
N ASN A 11 -19.60 -15.84 8.73
CA ASN A 11 -19.67 -14.48 9.26
C ASN A 11 -18.29 -13.92 9.63
N LYS A 12 -17.70 -13.11 8.73
CA LYS A 12 -16.69 -12.12 9.05
C LYS A 12 -17.30 -10.77 8.70
N LYS A 13 -17.47 -9.90 9.68
CA LYS A 13 -17.79 -8.49 9.43
C LYS A 13 -16.72 -7.93 8.49
N ASP A 14 -17.18 -7.71 7.26
CA ASP A 14 -16.63 -6.98 6.12
C ASP A 14 -15.19 -6.48 6.24
N PHE A 15 -14.29 -7.26 5.64
CA PHE A 15 -12.95 -6.84 5.26
C PHE A 15 -13.07 -6.01 3.97
N ILE A 16 -13.32 -4.70 4.07
CA ILE A 16 -13.42 -3.82 2.90
C ILE A 16 -12.02 -3.27 2.58
N LEU A 17 -11.28 -3.99 1.75
CA LEU A 17 -10.12 -3.44 1.05
C LEU A 17 -10.65 -2.45 0.00
N GLY A 18 -10.21 -1.19 0.07
CA GLY A 18 -10.63 -0.14 -0.88
C GLY A 18 -11.84 0.71 -0.45
N ALA A 19 -12.17 0.79 0.84
CA ALA A 19 -13.16 1.76 1.32
C ALA A 19 -12.77 3.19 0.91
N THR A 20 -13.71 3.91 0.30
CA THR A 20 -13.49 5.25 -0.29
C THR A 20 -13.35 6.35 0.73
N ASP A 21 -13.85 6.16 1.96
CA ASP A 21 -13.70 7.07 3.08
C ASP A 21 -12.65 6.54 4.06
N ALA A 22 -11.43 7.08 4.00
CA ALA A 22 -10.50 6.95 5.10
C ALA A 22 -10.73 8.09 6.08
N GLY A 23 -11.63 7.87 7.05
CA GLY A 23 -11.71 8.76 8.21
C GLY A 23 -10.40 8.77 9.02
N PRO A 24 -10.24 9.70 9.98
CA PRO A 24 -9.03 9.80 10.80
C PRO A 24 -8.64 8.47 11.44
N ILE A 25 -7.35 8.16 11.47
CA ILE A 25 -6.87 6.92 12.06
C ILE A 25 -7.09 7.00 13.58
N GLY A 26 -8.01 6.20 14.13
CA GLY A 26 -8.27 6.25 15.58
C GLY A 26 -7.01 6.06 16.43
N ALA A 27 -6.90 6.80 17.55
CA ALA A 27 -5.70 6.83 18.40
C ALA A 27 -5.22 5.44 18.87
N LYS A 28 -6.16 4.51 19.16
CA LYS A 28 -5.85 3.11 19.47
C LYS A 28 -5.07 2.45 18.32
N ASN A 29 -5.56 2.59 17.08
CA ASN A 29 -4.92 1.98 15.90
C ASN A 29 -3.53 2.57 15.66
N LYS A 30 -3.39 3.91 15.77
CA LYS A 30 -2.08 4.60 15.63
C LYS A 30 -1.08 4.00 16.62
N LYS A 31 -1.44 3.98 17.90
CA LYS A 31 -0.58 3.45 18.97
C LYS A 31 -0.18 2.00 18.72
N MET A 32 -1.12 1.14 18.35
CA MET A 32 -0.85 -0.27 18.08
C MET A 32 0.16 -0.46 16.93
N VAL A 33 -0.04 0.23 15.81
CA VAL A 33 0.86 0.12 14.65
C VAL A 33 2.25 0.68 14.97
N ILE A 34 2.33 1.84 15.62
CA ILE A 34 3.61 2.47 16.01
C ILE A 34 4.41 1.54 16.94
N GLN A 35 3.75 0.93 17.93
CA GLN A 35 4.41 0.06 18.90
C GLN A 35 4.83 -1.29 18.30
N GLU A 36 4.04 -1.85 17.37
CA GLU A 36 4.35 -3.14 16.77
C GLU A 36 5.33 -3.03 15.59
N TRP A 37 5.47 -1.85 14.98
CA TRP A 37 6.33 -1.60 13.81
C TRP A 37 7.76 -2.14 13.94
N PRO A 38 8.53 -1.88 15.04
CA PRO A 38 9.90 -2.36 15.15
C PRO A 38 9.97 -3.90 15.17
N ARG A 39 9.05 -4.54 15.88
CA ARG A 39 9.01 -6.00 15.99
C ARG A 39 8.61 -6.65 14.67
N LEU A 40 7.65 -6.07 13.94
CA LEU A 40 7.28 -6.54 12.61
C LEU A 40 8.51 -6.59 11.68
N LEU A 41 9.32 -5.53 11.67
CA LEU A 41 10.53 -5.46 10.83
C LEU A 41 11.69 -6.31 11.35
N GLU A 42 11.80 -6.53 12.66
CA GLU A 42 12.77 -7.49 13.22
C GLU A 42 12.45 -8.92 12.74
N GLN A 43 11.17 -9.28 12.69
CA GLN A 43 10.71 -10.60 12.24
C GLN A 43 10.77 -10.75 10.72
N HIS A 44 10.65 -9.65 9.97
CA HIS A 44 10.72 -9.66 8.51
C HIS A 44 11.45 -8.44 7.96
N PRO A 45 12.80 -8.42 7.99
CA PRO A 45 13.59 -7.25 7.59
C PRO A 45 13.37 -6.82 6.12
N GLU A 46 13.07 -7.80 5.26
CA GLU A 46 12.84 -7.60 3.83
C GLU A 46 11.36 -7.45 3.46
N LEU A 47 10.51 -7.02 4.42
CA LEU A 47 9.06 -6.90 4.21
C LEU A 47 8.70 -6.10 2.97
N PHE A 48 9.24 -4.89 2.83
CA PHE A 48 8.93 -4.03 1.69
C PHE A 48 9.50 -4.54 0.39
N ARG A 49 10.68 -5.17 0.42
CA ARG A 49 11.27 -5.84 -0.74
C ARG A 49 10.35 -6.95 -1.25
N ASN A 50 9.86 -7.79 -0.34
CA ASN A 50 8.99 -8.91 -0.66
C ASN A 50 7.62 -8.43 -1.17
N VAL A 51 7.01 -7.42 -0.54
CA VAL A 51 5.75 -6.82 -1.01
C VAL A 51 5.93 -6.22 -2.41
N TRP A 52 7.06 -5.55 -2.66
CA TRP A 52 7.34 -4.92 -3.94
C TRP A 52 7.51 -5.93 -5.08
N ILE A 53 8.28 -7.00 -4.84
CA ILE A 53 8.43 -8.11 -5.81
C ILE A 53 7.07 -8.76 -6.06
N GLN A 54 6.33 -9.11 -5.01
CA GLN A 54 5.00 -9.73 -5.15
C GLN A 54 4.04 -8.88 -5.97
N SER A 55 4.07 -7.55 -5.78
CA SER A 55 3.25 -6.61 -6.57
C SER A 55 3.59 -6.68 -8.06
N ALA A 56 4.89 -6.70 -8.38
CA ALA A 56 5.39 -6.81 -9.75
C ALA A 56 5.05 -8.16 -10.40
N THR A 57 5.12 -9.25 -9.64
CA THR A 57 4.76 -10.59 -10.10
C THR A 57 3.26 -10.70 -10.40
N ARG A 58 2.40 -9.98 -9.67
CA ARG A 58 0.95 -9.97 -9.90
C ARG A 58 0.51 -9.11 -11.08
N SER A 59 1.36 -8.21 -11.57
CA SER A 59 1.01 -7.29 -12.66
C SER A 59 2.21 -6.91 -13.52
N ASN A 60 2.19 -7.40 -14.76
CA ASN A 60 3.13 -6.96 -15.80
C ASN A 60 3.03 -5.43 -16.06
N SER A 61 1.88 -4.81 -15.82
CA SER A 61 1.74 -3.36 -15.97
C SER A 61 2.52 -2.58 -14.91
N ILE A 62 2.68 -3.13 -13.70
CA ILE A 62 3.57 -2.56 -12.69
C ILE A 62 5.01 -2.65 -13.18
N LYS A 63 5.45 -3.80 -13.70
CA LYS A 63 6.79 -3.94 -14.31
C LYS A 63 7.05 -2.85 -15.36
N LYS A 64 6.14 -2.72 -16.34
CA LYS A 64 6.25 -1.72 -17.43
C LYS A 64 6.31 -0.29 -16.92
N ALA A 65 5.45 0.09 -15.98
CA ALA A 65 5.42 1.44 -15.43
C ALA A 65 6.74 1.86 -14.77
N PHE A 66 7.50 0.88 -14.27
CA PHE A 66 8.82 1.10 -13.67
C PHE A 66 10.00 0.71 -14.57
N GLY A 67 9.73 0.40 -15.85
CA GLY A 67 10.76 0.20 -16.88
C GLY A 67 11.35 -1.21 -16.91
N ILE A 68 10.61 -2.20 -16.41
CA ILE A 68 10.97 -3.62 -16.45
C ILE A 68 10.24 -4.28 -17.63
N SER A 69 10.98 -5.03 -18.43
CA SER A 69 10.43 -5.79 -19.56
C SER A 69 9.58 -6.98 -19.08
N ASP A 70 8.74 -7.54 -19.96
CA ASP A 70 7.83 -8.64 -19.57
C ASP A 70 8.58 -9.91 -19.16
N ASP A 71 9.72 -10.17 -19.81
CA ASP A 71 10.64 -11.30 -19.61
C ASP A 71 11.72 -11.04 -18.54
N GLU A 72 11.89 -9.79 -18.11
CA GLU A 72 12.85 -9.42 -17.08
C GLU A 72 12.31 -9.76 -15.68
N ASN A 73 13.15 -10.40 -14.87
CA ASN A 73 12.85 -10.66 -13.48
C ASN A 73 13.05 -9.37 -12.65
N PRO A 74 12.02 -8.87 -11.94
CA PRO A 74 12.12 -7.63 -11.16
C PRO A 74 13.21 -7.64 -10.08
N VAL A 75 13.61 -8.84 -9.63
CA VAL A 75 14.67 -9.02 -8.63
C VAL A 75 16.05 -8.65 -9.17
N ASP A 76 16.27 -8.87 -10.47
CA ASP A 76 17.56 -8.69 -11.13
C ASP A 76 17.78 -7.24 -11.57
N ASN A 77 16.74 -6.41 -11.53
CA ASN A 77 16.83 -4.98 -11.84
C ASN A 77 17.15 -4.14 -10.58
N PRO A 78 18.36 -3.58 -10.45
CA PRO A 78 18.79 -2.88 -9.25
C PRO A 78 17.99 -1.58 -9.02
N THR A 79 17.60 -0.89 -10.09
CA THR A 79 16.81 0.34 -10.00
C THR A 79 15.44 0.04 -9.42
N PHE A 80 14.78 -1.01 -9.92
CA PHE A 80 13.47 -1.43 -9.45
C PHE A 80 13.52 -1.92 -8.00
N ILE A 81 14.45 -2.82 -7.66
CA ILE A 81 14.47 -3.41 -6.33
C ILE A 81 14.86 -2.40 -5.24
N ASN A 82 15.70 -1.41 -5.55
CA ASN A 82 16.06 -0.35 -4.60
C ASN A 82 14.89 0.61 -4.30
N LEU A 83 13.83 0.65 -5.13
CA LEU A 83 12.62 1.39 -4.77
C LEU A 83 11.97 0.86 -3.50
N SER A 84 12.12 -0.44 -3.19
CA SER A 84 11.60 -1.02 -1.95
C SER A 84 12.14 -0.33 -0.69
N LYS A 85 13.42 0.09 -0.70
CA LYS A 85 14.04 0.87 0.38
C LYS A 85 13.42 2.26 0.50
N THR A 86 13.11 2.89 -0.63
CA THR A 86 12.45 4.21 -0.66
C THR A 86 11.04 4.11 -0.11
N ILE A 87 10.30 3.05 -0.46
CA ILE A 87 8.96 2.76 0.06
C ILE A 87 9.05 2.51 1.58
N GLN A 88 9.97 1.67 2.04
CA GLN A 88 10.17 1.42 3.47
C GLN A 88 10.50 2.69 4.25
N ALA A 89 11.41 3.53 3.72
CA ALA A 89 11.77 4.80 4.33
C ALA A 89 10.56 5.76 4.40
N PHE A 90 9.70 5.76 3.38
CA PHE A 90 8.46 6.53 3.40
C PHE A 90 7.52 6.05 4.51
N PHE A 91 7.25 4.75 4.61
CA PHE A 91 6.40 4.22 5.68
C PHE A 91 7.00 4.43 7.08
N TYR A 92 8.32 4.27 7.23
CA TYR A 92 9.02 4.57 8.48
C TYR A 92 8.81 6.04 8.88
N LYS A 93 8.93 6.97 7.93
CA LYS A 93 8.71 8.39 8.17
C LYS A 93 7.28 8.66 8.63
N LEU A 94 6.27 8.06 8.00
CA LEU A 94 4.87 8.22 8.40
C LEU A 94 4.59 7.65 9.79
N ILE A 95 5.10 6.44 10.06
CA ILE A 95 4.72 5.68 11.26
C ILE A 95 5.56 6.07 12.47
N ILE A 96 6.88 6.20 12.31
CA ILE A 96 7.79 6.48 13.43
C ILE A 96 8.08 7.96 13.57
N THR A 97 8.44 8.65 12.48
CA THR A 97 8.84 10.06 12.57
C THR A 97 7.64 10.97 12.78
N TYR A 98 6.56 10.77 12.02
CA TYR A 98 5.33 11.58 12.14
C TYR A 98 4.35 10.99 13.15
N GLN A 99 4.60 9.80 13.69
CA GLN A 99 3.71 9.11 14.64
C GLN A 99 2.26 9.05 14.16
N LEU A 100 2.07 8.91 12.84
CA LEU A 100 0.77 8.94 12.20
C LEU A 100 -0.04 10.20 12.52
N ASP A 101 0.60 11.34 12.72
CA ASP A 101 -0.07 12.64 12.78
C ASP A 101 -0.87 12.89 11.50
N ASP A 102 -2.15 13.27 11.62
CA ASP A 102 -3.08 13.27 10.49
C ASP A 102 -2.65 14.28 9.42
N ASP A 103 -2.31 15.52 9.81
CA ASP A 103 -1.93 16.58 8.87
C ASP A 103 -0.61 16.26 8.15
N LEU A 104 0.39 15.77 8.89
CA LEU A 104 1.68 15.40 8.32
C LEU A 104 1.58 14.18 7.40
N VAL A 105 0.76 13.18 7.77
CA VAL A 105 0.51 12.00 6.93
C VAL A 105 -0.24 12.37 5.67
N THR A 106 -1.34 13.14 5.77
CA THR A 106 -2.12 13.58 4.62
C THR A 106 -1.23 14.34 3.63
N THR A 107 -0.51 15.36 4.12
CA THR A 107 0.37 16.19 3.28
C THR A 107 1.45 15.35 2.57
N ALA A 108 2.10 14.43 3.29
CA ALA A 108 3.16 13.60 2.72
C ALA A 108 2.62 12.59 1.70
N CYS A 109 1.48 11.96 1.98
CA CYS A 109 0.83 11.01 1.08
C CYS A 109 0.31 11.70 -0.18
N GLU A 110 -0.36 12.84 -0.07
CA GLU A 110 -0.84 13.60 -1.23
C GLU A 110 0.30 14.07 -2.12
N ARG A 111 1.38 14.58 -1.52
CA ARG A 111 2.59 14.96 -2.27
C ARG A 111 3.25 13.76 -2.96
N LEU A 112 3.25 12.59 -2.34
CA LEU A 112 3.75 11.38 -3.01
C LEU A 112 2.81 10.96 -4.15
N GLY A 113 1.50 10.99 -3.91
CA GLY A 113 0.47 10.69 -4.89
C GLY A 113 0.53 11.57 -6.14
N SER A 114 0.70 12.88 -5.97
CA SER A 114 0.79 13.82 -7.10
C SER A 114 1.96 13.53 -8.03
N ARG A 115 3.11 13.12 -7.48
CA ARG A 115 4.28 12.70 -8.27
C ARG A 115 4.03 11.44 -9.10
N HIS A 116 3.03 10.62 -8.76
CA HIS A 116 2.71 9.43 -9.54
C HIS A 116 2.05 9.77 -10.89
N VAL A 117 1.52 10.98 -11.06
CA VAL A 117 0.98 11.46 -12.34
C VAL A 117 2.06 11.49 -13.44
N ASP A 118 3.32 11.74 -13.07
CA ASP A 118 4.45 11.76 -14.01
C ASP A 118 4.72 10.39 -14.66
N PHE A 119 4.18 9.30 -14.09
CA PHE A 119 4.35 7.94 -14.60
C PHE A 119 3.17 7.48 -15.47
N ILE A 120 2.13 8.30 -15.69
CA ILE A 120 1.00 7.96 -16.56
C ILE A 120 1.47 7.64 -17.98
N SER A 121 2.42 8.42 -18.50
CA SER A 121 3.03 8.19 -19.83
C SER A 121 3.74 6.85 -19.94
N ARG A 122 4.12 6.25 -18.82
CA ARG A 122 4.74 4.92 -18.71
C ARG A 122 3.71 3.81 -18.41
N GLY A 123 2.43 4.14 -18.38
CA GLY A 123 1.34 3.19 -18.12
C GLY A 123 0.96 3.03 -16.64
N PHE A 124 1.35 3.96 -15.76
CA PHE A 124 0.91 3.93 -14.36
C PHE A 124 -0.60 4.12 -14.24
N HIS A 125 -1.24 3.30 -13.39
CA HIS A 125 -2.64 3.43 -13.02
C HIS A 125 -2.80 3.36 -11.49
N SER A 126 -3.69 4.18 -10.92
CA SER A 126 -3.89 4.26 -9.45
C SER A 126 -4.39 2.95 -8.82
N THR A 127 -4.90 2.01 -9.63
CA THR A 127 -5.26 0.65 -9.21
C THR A 127 -4.05 -0.21 -8.87
N PHE A 128 -2.83 0.19 -9.24
CA PHE A 128 -1.60 -0.50 -8.83
C PHE A 128 -1.42 -0.45 -7.31
N TRP A 129 -1.95 0.59 -6.66
CA TRP A 129 -1.95 0.67 -5.21
C TRP A 129 -2.87 -0.37 -4.56
N ASP A 130 -3.93 -0.82 -5.23
CA ASP A 130 -4.76 -1.94 -4.72
C ASP A 130 -3.96 -3.23 -4.68
N ILE A 131 -3.20 -3.51 -5.76
CA ILE A 131 -2.34 -4.70 -5.84
C ILE A 131 -1.29 -4.65 -4.73
N PHE A 132 -0.62 -3.50 -4.57
CA PHE A 132 0.35 -3.28 -3.51
C PHE A 132 -0.27 -3.47 -2.12
N LEU A 133 -1.47 -2.95 -1.91
CA LEU A 133 -2.18 -3.03 -0.63
C LEU A 133 -2.54 -4.48 -0.28
N VAL A 134 -2.99 -5.27 -1.25
CA VAL A 134 -3.25 -6.71 -1.06
C VAL A 134 -1.94 -7.44 -0.69
N CYS A 135 -0.85 -7.22 -1.43
CA CYS A 135 0.45 -7.83 -1.14
C CYS A 135 0.97 -7.44 0.26
N MET A 136 0.76 -6.19 0.67
CA MET A 136 1.13 -5.70 1.99
C MET A 136 0.31 -6.41 3.08
N ALA A 137 -1.01 -6.50 2.92
CA ALA A 137 -1.88 -7.17 3.89
C ALA A 137 -1.51 -8.64 4.08
N GLU A 138 -1.30 -9.38 2.98
CA GLU A 138 -0.90 -10.79 3.04
C GLU A 138 0.48 -10.99 3.68
N THR A 139 1.45 -10.12 3.36
CA THR A 139 2.79 -10.21 3.93
C THR A 139 2.76 -9.91 5.42
N ILE A 140 2.03 -8.87 5.85
CA ILE A 140 1.87 -8.55 7.28
C ILE A 140 1.15 -9.68 8.01
N ASP A 141 0.07 -10.26 7.47
CA ASP A 141 -0.61 -11.40 8.09
C ASP A 141 0.30 -12.60 8.27
N THR A 142 1.04 -12.95 7.22
CA THR A 142 2.04 -14.02 7.29
C THR A 142 3.08 -13.75 8.38
N THR A 143 3.62 -12.53 8.42
CA THR A 143 4.63 -12.15 9.41
C THR A 143 4.05 -12.16 10.83
N LEU A 144 2.89 -11.56 11.08
CA LEU A 144 2.27 -11.54 12.42
C LEU A 144 1.90 -12.95 12.89
N SER A 145 1.38 -13.79 12.00
CA SER A 145 1.03 -15.19 12.30
C SER A 145 2.26 -16.03 12.70
N ALA A 146 3.46 -15.65 12.26
CA ALA A 146 4.68 -16.36 12.62
C ALA A 146 5.01 -16.26 14.12
N TYR A 147 4.72 -15.11 14.76
CA TYR A 147 5.18 -14.83 16.13
C TYR A 147 4.10 -14.38 17.13
N ILE A 148 2.89 -14.03 16.68
CA ILE A 148 1.75 -13.72 17.56
C ILE A 148 0.86 -14.95 17.66
N ARG A 149 0.80 -15.55 18.85
CA ARG A 149 -0.05 -16.73 19.14
C ARG A 149 -1.44 -16.38 19.64
N ASP A 150 -1.62 -15.17 20.17
CA ASP A 150 -2.92 -14.65 20.57
C ASP A 150 -3.69 -14.19 19.33
N GLU A 151 -4.66 -14.99 18.91
CA GLU A 151 -5.48 -14.74 17.73
C GLU A 151 -6.32 -13.46 17.84
N ALA A 152 -6.78 -13.09 19.03
CA ALA A 152 -7.55 -11.86 19.23
C ALA A 152 -6.66 -10.63 19.06
N ARG A 153 -5.47 -10.64 19.69
CA ARG A 153 -4.48 -9.58 19.51
C ARG A 153 -4.02 -9.46 18.05
N LYS A 154 -3.77 -10.60 17.38
CA LYS A 154 -3.39 -10.63 15.97
C LYS A 154 -4.46 -9.99 15.09
N ALA A 155 -5.73 -10.36 15.30
CA ALA A 155 -6.85 -9.79 14.56
C ALA A 155 -6.97 -8.26 14.75
N GLU A 156 -6.80 -7.76 15.98
CA GLU A 156 -6.81 -6.31 16.24
C GLU A 156 -5.63 -5.58 15.56
N LEU A 157 -4.44 -6.17 15.58
CA LEU A 157 -3.27 -5.62 14.90
C LEU A 157 -3.45 -5.58 13.38
N LEU A 158 -3.94 -6.66 12.78
CA LEU A 158 -4.23 -6.71 11.34
C LEU A 158 -5.22 -5.63 10.93
N LEU A 159 -6.31 -5.46 11.69
CA LEU A 159 -7.29 -4.41 11.43
C LEU A 159 -6.67 -3.01 11.56
N SER A 160 -5.81 -2.80 12.56
CA SER A 160 -5.12 -1.52 12.76
C SER A 160 -4.19 -1.20 11.60
N TRP A 161 -3.42 -2.18 11.14
CA TRP A 161 -2.55 -2.07 9.97
C TRP A 161 -3.32 -1.77 8.69
N GLN A 162 -4.41 -2.49 8.45
CA GLN A 162 -5.26 -2.27 7.30
C GLN A 162 -5.81 -0.84 7.28
N ARG A 163 -6.26 -0.31 8.42
CA ARG A 163 -6.73 1.09 8.53
C ARG A 163 -5.64 2.09 8.20
N VAL A 164 -4.42 1.90 8.72
CA VAL A 164 -3.28 2.78 8.42
C VAL A 164 -2.93 2.75 6.93
N ILE A 165 -2.80 1.56 6.33
CA ILE A 165 -2.43 1.42 4.92
C ILE A 165 -3.53 1.97 4.01
N ASN A 166 -4.81 1.69 4.31
CA ASN A 166 -5.94 2.26 3.58
C ASN A 166 -5.92 3.79 3.61
N ALA A 167 -5.64 4.41 4.77
CA ALA A 167 -5.54 5.86 4.89
C ALA A 167 -4.39 6.44 4.06
N ILE A 168 -3.21 5.80 4.09
CA ILE A 168 -2.06 6.19 3.27
C ILE A 168 -2.43 6.18 1.78
N ILE A 169 -3.00 5.07 1.29
CA ILE A 169 -3.39 4.94 -0.13
C ILE A 169 -4.53 5.91 -0.51
N HIS A 170 -5.48 6.15 0.39
CA HIS A 170 -6.53 7.13 0.17
C HIS A 170 -5.94 8.53 -0.07
N HIS A 171 -5.07 9.01 0.82
CA HIS A 171 -4.43 10.32 0.64
C HIS A 171 -3.52 10.37 -0.61
N MET A 172 -2.81 9.28 -0.94
CA MET A 172 -2.09 9.20 -2.21
C MET A 172 -3.01 9.33 -3.43
N ARG A 173 -4.20 8.73 -3.39
CA ARG A 173 -5.21 8.88 -4.45
C ARG A 173 -5.73 10.29 -4.57
N ASN A 174 -5.97 10.97 -3.46
CA ASN A 174 -6.42 12.37 -3.47
C ASN A 174 -5.37 13.24 -4.16
N GLY A 175 -4.10 13.16 -3.74
CA GLY A 175 -3.02 13.94 -4.35
C GLY A 175 -2.80 13.64 -5.84
N TYR A 176 -2.96 12.37 -6.25
CA TYR A 176 -2.92 11.99 -7.66
C TYR A 176 -4.08 12.54 -8.47
N SER A 177 -5.30 12.43 -7.95
CA SER A 177 -6.52 12.90 -8.61
C SER A 177 -6.49 14.41 -8.83
N GLU A 178 -6.15 15.18 -7.80
CA GLU A 178 -6.06 16.64 -7.87
C GLU A 178 -4.99 17.09 -8.87
N GLN A 179 -3.80 16.48 -8.83
CA GLN A 179 -2.74 16.81 -9.77
C GLN A 179 -3.11 16.46 -11.22
N ARG A 180 -3.77 15.31 -11.44
CA ARG A 180 -4.23 14.91 -12.76
C ARG A 180 -5.28 15.89 -13.30
N LYS A 181 -6.25 16.30 -12.48
CA LYS A 181 -7.25 17.30 -12.84
C LYS A 181 -6.61 18.64 -13.21
N ALA A 182 -5.65 19.10 -12.41
CA ALA A 182 -4.92 20.35 -12.67
C ALA A 182 -4.12 20.31 -13.99
N GLN A 183 -3.51 19.17 -14.34
CA GLN A 183 -2.81 19.02 -15.63
C GLN A 183 -3.78 19.04 -16.83
N LEU A 184 -4.93 18.38 -16.71
CA LEU A 184 -5.95 18.38 -17.76
C LEU A 184 -6.55 19.77 -18.00
N GLN A 185 -6.83 20.53 -16.94
CA GLN A 185 -7.31 21.90 -17.04
C GLN A 185 -6.28 22.80 -17.76
N LYS A 186 -5.00 22.71 -17.39
CA LYS A 186 -3.92 23.47 -18.06
C LYS A 186 -3.73 23.10 -19.53
N GLN A 187 -4.08 21.87 -19.94
CA GLN A 187 -4.03 21.45 -21.34
C GLN A 187 -5.21 22.03 -22.12
N GLN A 188 -6.40 22.10 -21.51
CA GLN A 188 -7.59 22.69 -22.12
C GLN A 188 -7.47 24.21 -22.30
N GLU A 189 -6.81 24.91 -21.37
CA GLU A 189 -6.56 26.36 -21.48
C GLU A 189 -5.53 26.74 -22.56
N LYS A 190 -4.75 25.77 -23.06
CA LYS A 190 -3.71 25.98 -24.07
C LYS A 190 -4.13 25.55 -25.49
N ALA A 191 -5.29 24.90 -25.63
CA ALA A 191 -5.86 24.45 -26.88
C ALA A 191 -6.85 25.47 -27.44
#